data_AF-A0A951VXZ6-F1
#
_entry.id   AF-A0A951VXZ6-F1
#
_cell.length_a   1.000
_cell.length_b   1.000
_cell.length_c   1.000
_cell.angle_alpha   90.00
_cell.angle_beta   90.00
_cell.angle_gamma   90.00
#
_symmetry.space_group_name_H-M   'P 1'
#
loop_
_entity.id
_entity.type
_entity.pdbx_description
1 polymer ?
#
loop_
_entity_poly.entity_id
_entity_poly.type
_entity_poly.pdbx_seq_one_letter_code
_entity_poly.pdbx_strand_id
1 'polypeptide(L)'
;MSSVALILFIVNLCLIIGGAAWIKTWFQFALTSVEEKQGGVVGFYKLRLAEFFKLQSFSKENIVCGIHYILLHLITPLLLSSFLLHTDANFFVAIGAIVATSQLLVRVFPGEEDG
;
A
#
# COMPACT_ATOMS: atom_id res chain seq x y z
N MET A 1 -26.60 -6.41 -1.30
CA MET A 1 -25.14 -6.24 -1.34
C MET A 1 -24.57 -7.31 -2.28
N SER A 2 -23.75 -6.97 -3.26
CA SER A 2 -23.24 -7.97 -4.21
C SER A 2 -22.23 -8.88 -3.50
N SER A 3 -22.55 -10.15 -3.29
CA SER A 3 -21.65 -11.16 -2.69
C SER A 3 -20.28 -11.20 -3.40
N VAL A 4 -20.23 -10.80 -4.67
CA VAL A 4 -19.01 -10.66 -5.47
C VAL A 4 -18.05 -9.62 -4.87
N ALA A 5 -18.53 -8.44 -4.49
CA ALA A 5 -17.68 -7.40 -3.92
C ALA A 5 -17.07 -7.86 -2.58
N LEU A 6 -17.77 -8.72 -1.84
CA LEU A 6 -17.34 -9.17 -0.51
C LEU A 6 -16.22 -10.20 -0.66
N ILE A 7 -16.40 -11.11 -1.61
CA ILE A 7 -15.38 -12.07 -2.01
C ILE A 7 -14.12 -11.32 -2.48
N LEU A 8 -14.28 -10.30 -3.34
CA LEU A 8 -13.16 -9.49 -3.82
C LEU A 8 -12.44 -8.74 -2.68
N PHE A 9 -13.18 -8.20 -1.72
CA PHE A 9 -12.61 -7.53 -0.55
C PHE A 9 -11.80 -8.49 0.33
N ILE A 10 -12.34 -9.67 0.62
CA ILE A 10 -11.65 -10.70 1.42
C ILE A 10 -10.38 -11.17 0.70
N VAL A 11 -10.48 -11.45 -0.61
CA VAL A 11 -9.31 -11.85 -1.42
C VAL A 11 -8.25 -10.74 -1.41
N ASN A 12 -8.65 -9.49 -1.60
CA ASN A 12 -7.74 -8.35 -1.55
C ASN A 12 -7.05 -8.20 -0.18
N LEU A 13 -7.79 -8.41 0.92
CA LEU A 13 -7.21 -8.44 2.27
C LEU A 13 -6.15 -9.55 2.43
N CYS A 14 -6.44 -10.76 1.96
CA CYS A 14 -5.49 -11.87 1.98
C CYS A 14 -4.22 -11.54 1.19
N LEU A 15 -4.36 -10.90 0.02
CA LEU A 15 -3.22 -10.49 -0.81
C LEU A 15 -2.37 -9.41 -0.13
N ILE A 16 -2.99 -8.45 0.56
CA ILE A 16 -2.27 -7.43 1.34
C ILE A 16 -1.49 -8.07 2.48
N ILE A 17 -2.13 -8.93 3.28
CA ILE A 17 -1.47 -9.61 4.41
C ILE A 17 -0.32 -10.49 3.91
N GLY A 18 -0.56 -11.27 2.84
CA GLY A 18 0.46 -12.11 2.22
C GLY A 18 1.62 -11.30 1.65
N GLY A 19 1.33 -10.18 0.97
CA GLY A 19 2.33 -9.27 0.44
C GLY A 19 3.18 -8.63 1.54
N ALA A 20 2.57 -8.19 2.64
CA ALA A 20 3.28 -7.64 3.79
C ALA A 20 4.24 -8.67 4.43
N ALA A 21 3.78 -9.92 4.59
CA ALA A 21 4.63 -11.00 5.09
C ALA A 21 5.82 -11.27 4.14
N TRP A 22 5.55 -11.31 2.83
CA TRP A 22 6.56 -11.53 1.81
C TRP A 22 7.62 -10.41 1.78
N ILE A 23 7.21 -9.14 1.82
CA ILE A 23 8.11 -7.98 1.87
C ILE A 23 9.00 -8.05 3.12
N LYS A 24 8.42 -8.41 4.27
CA LYS A 24 9.18 -8.59 5.51
C LYS A 24 10.23 -9.70 5.36
N THR A 25 9.87 -10.82 4.76
CA THR A 25 10.80 -11.93 4.50
C THR A 25 11.93 -11.50 3.57
N TRP A 26 11.62 -10.78 2.50
CA TRP A 26 12.66 -10.23 1.61
C TRP A 26 13.58 -9.23 2.30
N PHE A 27 13.06 -8.35 3.15
CA PHE A 27 13.90 -7.48 3.97
C PHE A 27 14.89 -8.27 4.84
N GLN A 28 14.46 -9.40 5.42
CA GLN A 28 15.34 -10.24 6.25
C GLN A 28 16.45 -10.93 5.45
N PHE A 29 16.19 -11.25 4.18
CA PHE A 29 17.15 -11.93 3.30
C PHE A 29 18.00 -10.97 2.45
N ALA A 30 17.57 -9.72 2.29
CA ALA A 30 18.32 -8.72 1.55
C ALA A 30 19.60 -8.34 2.31
N LEU A 31 20.73 -8.32 1.59
CA LEU A 31 21.98 -7.69 2.04
C LEU A 31 21.80 -6.17 2.00
N THR A 32 21.03 -5.67 2.96
CA THR A 32 20.62 -4.28 3.08
C THR A 32 21.78 -3.39 3.47
N SER A 33 21.86 -2.19 2.88
CA SER A 33 22.84 -1.18 3.26
C SER A 33 22.64 -0.74 4.72
N VAL A 34 23.64 -0.10 5.33
CA VAL A 34 23.54 0.37 6.73
C VAL A 34 22.35 1.34 6.90
N GLU A 35 22.06 2.16 5.88
CA GLU A 35 20.92 3.09 5.85
C GLU A 35 19.56 2.35 5.78
N GLU A 36 19.45 1.28 4.97
CA GLU A 36 18.23 0.47 4.92
C GLU A 36 17.97 -0.28 6.24
N LYS A 37 19.02 -0.68 6.95
CA LYS A 37 18.87 -1.30 8.28
C LYS A 37 18.40 -0.31 9.34
N GLN A 38 18.82 0.95 9.28
CA GLN A 38 18.33 1.98 10.20
C GLN A 38 16.86 2.32 9.95
N GLY A 39 16.42 2.36 8.69
CA GLY A 39 15.02 2.56 8.32
C GLY A 39 14.11 1.32 8.51
N GLY A 40 14.71 0.15 8.74
CA GLY A 40 14.01 -1.12 8.90
C GLY A 40 13.17 -1.51 7.67
N VAL A 41 12.17 -2.36 7.89
CA VAL A 41 11.25 -2.84 6.83
C VAL A 41 10.55 -1.67 6.11
N VAL A 42 10.26 -0.58 6.83
CA VAL A 42 9.60 0.60 6.27
C VAL A 42 10.54 1.37 5.33
N GLY A 43 11.81 1.56 5.71
CA GLY A 43 12.80 2.20 4.85
C GLY A 43 13.02 1.41 3.56
N PHE A 44 13.18 0.09 3.68
CA PHE A 44 13.26 -0.82 2.53
C PHE A 44 12.04 -0.70 1.62
N TYR A 45 10.82 -0.72 2.19
CA TYR A 45 9.59 -0.59 1.42
C TYR A 45 9.51 0.75 0.66
N LYS A 46 9.86 1.86 1.32
CA LYS A 46 9.87 3.20 0.71
C LYS A 46 10.84 3.30 -0.47
N LEU A 47 12.06 2.79 -0.31
CA LEU A 47 13.07 2.84 -1.37
C LEU A 47 12.62 2.08 -2.61
N ARG A 48 12.14 0.83 -2.42
CA ARG A 48 11.64 -0.02 -3.51
C ARG A 48 10.41 0.57 -4.19
N LEU A 49 9.56 1.25 -3.43
CA LEU A 49 8.39 1.93 -3.94
C LEU A 49 8.76 3.19 -4.73
N ALA A 50 9.76 3.96 -4.29
CA ALA A 50 10.29 5.10 -5.04
C ALA A 50 10.91 4.66 -6.37
N GLU A 51 11.70 3.58 -6.38
CA GLU A 51 12.26 2.99 -7.60
C GLU A 51 11.16 2.50 -8.56
N PHE A 52 10.08 1.92 -8.04
CA PHE A 52 8.91 1.49 -8.81
C PHE A 52 8.21 2.69 -9.49
N PHE A 53 7.93 3.76 -8.75
CA PHE A 53 7.26 4.94 -9.31
C PHE A 53 8.14 5.75 -10.26
N LYS A 54 9.46 5.77 -10.05
CA LYS A 54 10.43 6.39 -10.97
C LYS A 54 10.68 5.56 -12.22
N LEU A 55 10.11 4.35 -12.34
CA LEU A 55 10.31 3.40 -13.44
C LEU A 55 11.79 3.08 -13.71
N GLN A 56 12.65 3.28 -12.71
CA GLN A 56 14.10 3.14 -12.84
C GLN A 56 14.58 1.70 -12.67
N SER A 57 13.81 0.87 -11.95
CA SER A 57 14.16 -0.53 -11.70
C SER A 57 12.91 -1.38 -11.57
N PHE A 58 12.83 -2.42 -12.39
CA PHE A 58 11.77 -3.43 -12.36
C PHE A 58 12.22 -4.70 -11.62
N SER A 59 12.97 -4.53 -10.52
CA SER A 59 13.28 -5.68 -9.67
C SER A 59 11.98 -6.31 -9.15
N LYS A 60 12.05 -7.61 -8.84
CA LYS A 60 10.92 -8.33 -8.26
C LYS A 60 10.45 -7.67 -6.97
N GLU A 61 11.38 -7.13 -6.16
CA GLU A 61 11.03 -6.41 -4.93
C GLU A 61 10.24 -5.14 -5.20
N ASN A 62 10.66 -4.34 -6.18
CA ASN A 62 10.00 -3.08 -6.55
C ASN A 62 8.57 -3.33 -7.02
N ILE A 63 8.38 -4.32 -7.91
CA ILE A 63 7.08 -4.66 -8.46
C ILE A 63 6.12 -5.12 -7.35
N VAL A 64 6.56 -6.01 -6.46
CA VAL A 64 5.70 -6.48 -5.36
C VAL A 64 5.38 -5.35 -4.39
N CYS A 65 6.35 -4.48 -4.06
CA CYS A 65 6.09 -3.33 -3.20
C CYS A 65 5.07 -2.37 -3.82
N GLY A 66 5.17 -2.13 -5.13
CA GLY A 66 4.24 -1.34 -5.93
C GLY A 66 2.84 -1.94 -6.02
N ILE A 67 2.73 -3.24 -6.32
CA ILE A 67 1.44 -3.96 -6.34
C ILE A 67 0.80 -3.92 -4.95
N HIS A 68 1.56 -4.24 -3.90
CA HIS A 68 1.07 -4.18 -2.52
C HIS A 68 0.54 -2.78 -2.17
N TYR A 69 1.24 -1.73 -2.60
CA TYR A 69 0.81 -0.36 -2.40
C TYR A 69 -0.51 -0.06 -3.13
N ILE A 70 -0.65 -0.44 -4.40
CA ILE A 70 -1.87 -0.24 -5.19
C ILE A 70 -3.06 -0.97 -4.54
N LEU A 71 -2.85 -2.22 -4.10
CA LEU A 71 -3.90 -2.99 -3.41
C LEU A 71 -4.35 -2.29 -2.13
N LEU A 72 -3.39 -1.84 -1.31
CA LEU A 72 -3.68 -1.19 -0.04
C LEU A 72 -4.31 0.19 -0.19
N HIS A 73 -3.80 1.02 -1.10
CA HIS A 73 -4.13 2.45 -1.16
C HIS A 73 -5.15 2.82 -2.25
N LEU A 74 -5.39 1.96 -3.25
CA LEU A 74 -6.35 2.23 -4.32
C LEU A 74 -7.51 1.22 -4.33
N ILE A 75 -7.18 -0.07 -4.36
CA ILE A 75 -8.20 -1.12 -4.49
C ILE A 75 -9.01 -1.27 -3.18
N THR A 76 -8.35 -1.24 -2.03
CA THR A 76 -9.04 -1.39 -0.74
C THR A 76 -10.05 -0.28 -0.47
N PRO A 77 -9.72 1.03 -0.62
CA PRO A 77 -10.70 2.10 -0.46
C PRO A 77 -11.83 2.03 -1.49
N LEU A 78 -11.53 1.63 -2.74
CA LEU A 78 -12.55 1.47 -3.77
C LEU A 78 -13.55 0.36 -3.42
N LEU A 79 -13.06 -0.81 -3.01
CA LEU A 79 -13.93 -1.90 -2.56
C LEU A 79 -14.72 -1.49 -1.32
N LEU A 80 -14.09 -0.84 -0.33
CA LEU A 80 -14.76 -0.34 0.87
C LEU A 80 -15.85 0.69 0.54
N SER A 81 -15.59 1.61 -0.40
CA SER A 81 -16.59 2.60 -0.84
C SER A 81 -17.82 1.92 -1.47
N SER A 82 -17.63 0.83 -2.21
CA SER A 82 -18.73 0.07 -2.82
C SER A 82 -19.63 -0.61 -1.78
N PHE A 83 -19.10 -0.91 -0.59
CA PHE A 83 -19.87 -1.40 0.57
C PHE A 83 -20.61 -0.30 1.29
N LEU A 84 -19.97 0.85 1.39
CA LEU A 84 -20.41 1.96 2.22
C LEU A 84 -21.54 2.77 1.56
N LEU A 85 -21.59 2.91 0.23
CA LEU A 85 -22.53 3.78 -0.50
C LEU A 85 -24.07 3.50 -0.37
N HIS A 86 -24.53 2.81 0.66
CA HIS A 86 -25.95 2.61 0.97
C HIS A 86 -26.62 3.75 1.77
N THR A 87 -25.86 4.60 2.48
CA THR A 87 -26.39 5.73 3.27
C THR A 87 -25.39 6.89 3.36
N ASP A 88 -25.86 8.13 3.54
CA ASP A 88 -25.02 9.34 3.59
C ASP A 88 -23.90 9.28 4.63
N ALA A 89 -24.15 8.65 5.78
CA ALA A 89 -23.15 8.47 6.84
C ALA A 89 -21.94 7.63 6.39
N ASN A 90 -22.18 6.63 5.56
CA ASN A 90 -21.15 5.74 5.07
C ASN A 90 -20.31 6.39 3.96
N PHE A 91 -20.85 7.36 3.22
CA PHE A 91 -20.08 8.21 2.29
C PHE A 91 -18.98 8.97 3.03
N PHE A 92 -19.28 9.55 4.20
CA PHE A 92 -18.29 10.23 5.04
C PHE A 92 -17.22 9.29 5.57
N VAL A 93 -17.56 8.04 5.90
CA VAL A 93 -16.58 7.01 6.31
C VAL A 93 -15.66 6.64 5.15
N ALA A 94 -16.20 6.51 3.92
CA ALA A 94 -15.41 6.22 2.73
C ALA A 94 -14.47 7.38 2.39
N ILE A 95 -14.97 8.62 2.41
CA ILE A 95 -14.17 9.84 2.22
C ILE A 95 -13.10 9.94 3.32
N GLY A 96 -13.46 9.70 4.58
CA GLY A 96 -12.54 9.72 5.71
C GLY A 96 -11.45 8.66 5.60
N ALA A 97 -11.78 7.47 5.13
CA ALA A 97 -10.82 6.41 4.84
C ALA A 97 -9.88 6.82 3.70
N ILE A 98 -10.41 7.34 2.58
CA ILE A 98 -9.60 7.84 1.46
C ILE A 98 -8.65 8.95 1.93
N VAL A 99 -9.15 9.93 2.68
CA VAL A 99 -8.34 11.03 3.24
C VAL A 99 -7.28 10.51 4.20
N ALA A 100 -7.61 9.58 5.10
CA ALA A 100 -6.65 8.98 6.02
C ALA A 100 -5.58 8.17 5.26
N THR A 101 -5.98 7.45 4.21
CA THR A 101 -5.07 6.75 3.30
C THR A 101 -4.18 7.74 2.55
N SER A 102 -4.70 8.89 2.12
CA SER A 102 -3.91 9.99 1.53
C SER A 102 -2.96 10.66 2.52
N GLN A 103 -3.33 10.79 3.78
CA GLN A 103 -2.42 11.28 4.82
C GLN A 103 -1.31 10.26 5.11
N LEU A 104 -1.61 8.96 5.03
CA LEU A 104 -0.59 7.91 5.05
C LEU A 104 0.33 8.00 3.84
N LEU A 105 -0.17 8.34 2.64
CA LEU A 105 0.64 8.59 1.44
C LEU A 105 1.68 9.70 1.69
N VAL A 106 1.25 10.82 2.28
CA VAL A 106 2.15 11.94 2.66
C VAL A 106 3.17 11.54 3.73
N ARG A 107 2.86 10.58 4.62
CA ARG A 107 3.83 10.09 5.62
C ARG A 107 4.78 9.02 5.09
N VAL A 108 4.35 8.25 4.09
CA VAL A 108 5.20 7.28 3.38
C VAL A 108 6.19 8.03 2.49
N PHE A 109 5.73 9.08 1.82
CA PHE A 109 6.55 10.03 1.06
C PHE A 109 6.48 11.41 1.72
N PRO A 110 7.11 11.61 2.90
CA PRO A 110 7.27 12.97 3.41
C PRO A 110 8.05 13.69 2.32
N GLY A 111 7.53 14.83 1.88
CA GLY A 111 7.80 15.40 0.56
C GLY A 111 9.25 15.23 0.08
N GLU A 112 9.39 14.95 -1.21
CA GLU A 112 10.35 15.70 -2.02
C GLU A 112 9.96 17.20 -1.90
N GLU A 113 10.16 17.78 -0.71
CA GLU A 113 10.31 19.23 -0.53
C GLU A 113 11.75 19.52 -0.89
N ASP A 114 12.02 19.65 -2.19
CA ASP A 114 13.17 20.40 -2.69
C ASP A 114 12.79 20.94 -4.09
N GLY A 115 12.38 22.20 -4.10
CA GLY A 115 12.00 22.98 -5.29
C GLY A 115 11.34 24.30 -4.95
#